data_AF-A0A2C9W768-F1
#
_entry.id   AF-A0A2C9W768-F1
#
_cell.length_a   1.000
_cell.length_b   1.000
_cell.length_c   1.000
_cell.angle_alpha   90.00
_cell.angle_beta   90.00
_cell.angle_gamma   90.00
#
_symmetry.space_group_name_H-M   'P 1'
#
loop_
_entity.id
_entity.type
_entity.pdbx_description
1 polymer ?
#
loop_
_entity_poly.entity_id
_entity_poly.type
_entity_poly.pdbx_seq_one_letter_code
_entity_poly.pdbx_strand_id
1 'polypeptide(L)'
;MQMETSSRSSSVVVAIILVIIGTLAWRVLNWVWFRPKNLERFLRKQGIAGNPYRFFHGDLKQSVEMIKQARSQPFDFSQPLALRVAPFLLQTLNNYGKNSFIWIGPVPRVNITNPEHIKEVFAKINEFQKVKTNPQFQVLAPGLANHEGDKWAKHRKIINPAFHLEKLKLMLPLFHECCIEMIEKWEKLISSKESCELDVWPYLQDLSRDCISQAAFGSNHEQGHRIFQLLDELTILVIQVAQSVIIPGLCQLKPIERQKKLIEKYKPHLKE
;
A
#
# COMPACT_ATOMS: atom_id res chain seq x y z
N MET A 1 -37.69 -16.05 -46.19
CA MET A 1 -36.84 -16.96 -45.39
C MET A 1 -35.52 -16.33 -44.91
N GLN A 2 -34.75 -15.60 -45.73
CA GLN A 2 -33.52 -14.91 -45.27
C GLN A 2 -33.77 -13.70 -44.32
N MET A 3 -34.91 -13.01 -44.46
CA MET A 3 -35.24 -11.86 -43.59
C MET A 3 -35.65 -12.27 -42.17
N GLU A 4 -36.37 -13.38 -42.01
CA GLU A 4 -36.79 -13.92 -40.71
C GLU A 4 -35.63 -14.53 -39.91
N THR A 5 -34.65 -15.13 -40.60
CA THR A 5 -33.45 -15.69 -39.96
C THR A 5 -32.52 -14.59 -39.44
N SER A 6 -32.42 -13.46 -40.13
CA SER A 6 -31.70 -12.25 -39.66
C SER A 6 -32.37 -11.61 -38.43
N SER A 7 -33.71 -11.49 -38.43
CA SER A 7 -34.48 -10.95 -37.30
C SER A 7 -34.37 -11.83 -36.04
N ARG A 8 -34.48 -13.16 -36.18
CA ARG A 8 -34.31 -14.12 -35.08
C ARG A 8 -32.89 -14.10 -34.52
N SER A 9 -31.87 -14.02 -35.38
CA SER A 9 -30.47 -13.92 -34.95
C SER A 9 -30.22 -12.65 -34.14
N SER A 10 -30.81 -11.52 -34.57
CA SER A 10 -30.72 -10.24 -33.85
C SER A 10 -31.39 -10.29 -32.48
N SER A 11 -32.56 -10.93 -32.37
CA SER A 11 -33.27 -11.13 -31.11
C SER A 11 -32.48 -11.98 -30.11
N VAL A 12 -31.84 -13.06 -30.59
CA VAL A 12 -30.98 -13.92 -29.75
C VAL A 12 -29.77 -13.15 -29.21
N VAL A 13 -29.12 -12.33 -30.04
CA VAL A 13 -27.98 -11.50 -29.61
C VAL A 13 -28.41 -10.50 -28.52
N VAL A 14 -29.55 -9.83 -28.69
CA VAL A 14 -30.09 -8.91 -27.68
C VAL A 14 -30.40 -9.63 -26.37
N ALA A 15 -31.01 -10.81 -26.42
CA ALA A 15 -31.29 -11.61 -25.22
C ALA A 15 -30.00 -12.00 -24.48
N ILE A 16 -28.96 -12.42 -25.21
CA ILE A 16 -27.65 -12.74 -24.62
C ILE A 16 -27.04 -11.51 -23.95
N ILE A 17 -27.09 -10.34 -24.59
CA ILE A 17 -26.58 -9.09 -24.03
C ILE A 17 -27.33 -8.73 -22.73
N LEU A 18 -28.66 -8.85 -22.72
CA LEU A 18 -29.46 -8.57 -21.52
C LEU A 18 -29.13 -9.53 -20.36
N VAL A 19 -28.92 -10.82 -20.65
CA VAL A 19 -28.47 -11.79 -19.64
C VAL A 19 -27.08 -11.43 -19.10
N ILE A 20 -26.15 -11.02 -19.98
CA ILE A 20 -24.82 -10.58 -19.56
C ILE A 20 -24.92 -9.33 -18.67
N ILE A 21 -25.71 -8.33 -19.06
CA ILE A 21 -25.91 -7.11 -18.26
C ILE A 21 -26.55 -7.46 -16.91
N GLY A 22 -27.59 -8.29 -16.89
CA GLY A 22 -28.27 -8.70 -15.68
C GLY A 22 -27.34 -9.46 -14.71
N THR A 23 -26.53 -10.38 -15.23
CA THR A 23 -25.55 -11.12 -14.42
C THR A 23 -24.43 -10.22 -13.88
N LEU A 24 -23.94 -9.26 -14.67
CA LEU A 24 -22.96 -8.26 -14.23
C LEU A 24 -23.55 -7.34 -13.15
N ALA A 25 -24.75 -6.81 -13.37
CA ALA A 25 -25.46 -5.98 -12.41
C ALA A 25 -25.68 -6.71 -11.09
N TRP A 26 -26.10 -7.99 -11.14
CA TRP A 26 -26.26 -8.83 -9.96
C TRP A 26 -24.93 -9.06 -9.23
N ARG A 27 -23.84 -9.32 -9.95
CA ARG A 27 -22.49 -9.47 -9.36
C ARG A 27 -22.05 -8.20 -8.64
N VAL A 28 -22.26 -7.03 -9.27
CA VAL A 28 -21.91 -5.73 -8.68
C VAL A 28 -22.76 -5.47 -7.45
N LEU A 29 -24.08 -5.67 -7.52
CA LEU A 29 -24.99 -5.49 -6.40
C LEU A 29 -24.65 -6.42 -5.23
N ASN A 30 -24.35 -7.68 -5.51
CA ASN A 30 -23.91 -8.63 -4.50
C ASN A 30 -22.58 -8.20 -3.86
N TRP A 31 -21.61 -7.76 -4.66
CA TRP A 31 -20.31 -7.31 -4.18
C TRP A 31 -20.38 -6.04 -3.32
N VAL A 32 -21.14 -5.03 -3.76
CA VAL A 32 -21.16 -3.70 -3.10
C VAL A 32 -22.22 -3.60 -2.00
N TRP A 33 -23.26 -4.44 -2.01
CA TRP A 33 -24.39 -4.31 -1.08
C TRP A 33 -24.64 -5.56 -0.24
N PHE A 34 -25.01 -6.68 -0.87
CA PHE A 34 -25.45 -7.86 -0.12
C PHE A 34 -24.33 -8.52 0.67
N ARG A 35 -23.16 -8.72 0.05
CA ARG A 35 -22.00 -9.33 0.71
C ARG A 35 -21.51 -8.51 1.91
N PRO A 36 -21.30 -7.18 1.81
CA PRO A 36 -20.94 -6.36 2.98
C PRO A 36 -21.96 -6.47 4.11
N LYS A 37 -23.26 -6.38 3.81
CA LYS A 37 -24.31 -6.50 4.84
C LYS A 37 -24.34 -7.87 5.51
N ASN A 38 -24.10 -8.94 4.76
CA ASN A 38 -24.03 -10.29 5.30
C ASN A 38 -22.79 -10.47 6.19
N LEU A 39 -21.63 -9.99 5.76
CA LEU A 39 -20.38 -10.02 6.54
C LEU A 39 -20.51 -9.17 7.81
N GLU A 40 -21.15 -8.00 7.74
CA GLU A 40 -21.41 -7.15 8.90
C GLU A 40 -22.22 -7.90 9.96
N ARG A 41 -23.32 -8.54 9.55
CA ARG A 41 -24.16 -9.34 10.46
C ARG A 41 -23.37 -10.50 11.05
N PHE A 42 -22.53 -11.17 10.24
CA PHE A 42 -21.70 -12.28 10.69
C PHE A 42 -20.71 -11.85 11.78
N LEU A 43 -19.97 -10.76 11.56
CA LEU A 43 -19.01 -10.22 12.53
C LEU A 43 -19.69 -9.78 13.82
N ARG A 44 -20.84 -9.10 13.72
CA ARG A 44 -21.62 -8.68 14.89
C ARG A 44 -22.13 -9.85 15.72
N LYS A 45 -22.55 -10.95 15.07
CA LYS A 45 -22.93 -12.20 15.78
C LYS A 45 -21.77 -12.83 16.54
N GLN A 46 -20.53 -12.61 16.10
CA GLN A 46 -19.32 -13.05 16.80
C GLN A 46 -18.87 -12.07 17.90
N GLY A 47 -19.65 -11.03 18.20
CA GLY A 47 -19.32 -10.02 19.20
C GLY A 47 -18.28 -9.00 18.74
N ILE A 48 -17.94 -8.96 17.45
CA ILE A 48 -16.99 -7.98 16.89
C ILE A 48 -17.78 -6.74 16.46
N ALA A 49 -17.48 -5.60 17.07
CA ALA A 49 -18.18 -4.35 16.83
C ALA A 49 -17.41 -3.44 15.87
N GLY A 50 -18.11 -2.52 15.21
CA GLY A 50 -17.50 -1.61 14.25
C GLY A 50 -18.52 -0.70 13.60
N ASN A 51 -18.03 0.24 12.78
CA ASN A 51 -18.89 1.13 12.03
C ASN A 51 -19.81 0.33 11.09
N PRO A 52 -21.06 0.77 10.89
CA PRO A 52 -21.93 0.16 9.90
C PRO A 52 -21.36 0.39 8.49
N TYR A 53 -21.59 -0.57 7.59
CA TYR A 53 -21.09 -0.46 6.22
C TYR A 53 -21.67 0.77 5.51
N ARG A 54 -20.78 1.63 4.99
CA ARG A 54 -21.12 2.78 4.12
C ARG A 54 -20.85 2.43 2.67
N PHE A 55 -21.81 2.75 1.80
CA PHE A 55 -21.79 2.35 0.39
C PHE A 55 -20.46 2.66 -0.31
N PHE A 56 -19.95 1.65 -1.02
CA PHE A 56 -18.76 1.64 -1.87
C PHE A 56 -17.42 1.87 -1.14
N HIS A 57 -17.27 2.94 -0.34
CA HIS A 57 -16.00 3.33 0.29
C HIS A 57 -15.80 2.77 1.69
N GLY A 58 -16.87 2.40 2.40
CA GLY A 58 -16.77 2.06 3.82
C GLY A 58 -16.21 3.23 4.63
N ASP A 59 -15.17 2.95 5.42
CA ASP A 59 -14.47 3.92 6.26
C ASP A 59 -13.23 4.53 5.57
N LEU A 60 -12.85 4.05 4.38
CA LEU A 60 -11.60 4.41 3.71
C LEU A 60 -11.43 5.92 3.53
N LYS A 61 -12.46 6.62 3.04
CA LYS A 61 -12.42 8.07 2.83
C LYS A 61 -12.19 8.83 4.13
N GLN A 62 -12.95 8.48 5.18
CA GLN A 62 -12.81 9.09 6.50
C GLN A 62 -11.42 8.82 7.09
N SER A 63 -10.91 7.60 6.96
CA SER A 63 -9.56 7.25 7.43
C SER A 63 -8.47 8.07 6.72
N VAL A 64 -8.58 8.28 5.40
CA VAL A 64 -7.62 9.08 4.64
C VAL A 64 -7.69 10.56 5.03
N GLU A 65 -8.90 11.08 5.21
CA GLU A 65 -9.13 12.47 5.62
C GLU A 65 -8.57 12.74 7.03
N MET A 66 -8.83 11.83 7.98
CA MET A 66 -8.27 11.93 9.33
C MET A 66 -6.74 11.84 9.34
N ILE A 67 -6.13 11.04 8.47
CA ILE A 67 -4.65 11.03 8.34
C ILE A 67 -4.15 12.35 7.75
N LYS A 68 -4.85 12.91 6.76
CA LYS A 68 -4.47 14.19 6.13
C LYS A 68 -4.55 15.34 7.12
N GLN A 69 -5.65 15.44 7.88
CA GLN A 69 -5.83 16.41 8.97
C GLN A 69 -4.83 16.15 10.09
N ALA A 70 -4.69 14.87 10.46
CA ALA A 70 -3.60 14.25 11.21
C ALA A 70 -2.28 14.96 10.96
N ARG A 71 -1.88 14.99 9.68
CA ARG A 71 -0.58 15.45 9.16
C ARG A 71 -0.44 16.95 8.99
N SER A 72 -1.54 17.69 8.85
CA SER A 72 -1.48 19.15 8.59
C SER A 72 -1.27 19.98 9.85
N GLN A 73 -1.54 19.42 11.02
CA GLN A 73 -1.38 20.13 12.30
C GLN A 73 0.05 19.94 12.85
N PRO A 74 0.57 20.84 13.71
CA PRO A 74 1.75 20.54 14.51
C PRO A 74 1.49 19.28 15.38
N PHE A 75 2.50 18.44 15.57
CA PHE A 75 2.37 17.25 16.41
C PHE A 75 2.95 17.50 17.79
N ASP A 76 2.13 17.28 18.81
CA ASP A 76 2.54 17.31 20.20
C ASP A 76 3.16 15.97 20.59
N PHE A 77 4.46 15.94 20.82
CA PHE A 77 5.22 14.73 21.18
C PHE A 77 4.87 14.17 22.56
N SER A 78 4.13 14.90 23.40
CA SER A 78 3.59 14.35 24.65
C SER A 78 2.42 13.39 24.40
N GLN A 79 1.79 13.46 23.24
CA GLN A 79 0.65 12.64 22.88
C GLN A 79 1.07 11.31 22.23
N PRO A 80 0.21 10.27 22.29
CA PRO A 80 0.48 9.03 21.58
C PRO A 80 0.66 9.24 20.07
N LEU A 81 1.79 8.78 19.52
CA LEU A 81 2.11 8.83 18.08
C LEU A 81 1.01 8.21 17.20
N ALA A 82 0.23 7.27 17.74
CA ALA A 82 -0.92 6.67 17.07
C ALA A 82 -1.97 7.71 16.60
N LEU A 83 -2.12 8.84 17.30
CA LEU A 83 -3.02 9.94 16.90
C LEU A 83 -2.57 10.60 15.59
N ARG A 84 -1.28 10.57 15.28
CA ARG A 84 -0.73 11.11 14.02
C ARG A 84 -0.73 10.07 12.92
N VAL A 85 -0.33 8.83 13.24
CA VAL A 85 -0.07 7.78 12.24
C VAL A 85 -1.34 7.05 11.83
N ALA A 86 -2.21 6.72 12.79
CA ALA A 86 -3.41 5.92 12.57
C ALA A 86 -4.61 6.42 13.40
N PRO A 87 -4.99 7.72 13.29
CA PRO A 87 -6.03 8.32 14.14
C PRO A 87 -7.37 7.59 14.06
N PHE A 88 -7.77 7.14 12.87
CA PHE A 88 -9.03 6.42 12.66
C PHE A 88 -9.04 5.04 13.35
N LEU A 89 -7.91 4.32 13.34
CA LEU A 89 -7.79 3.05 14.05
C LEU A 89 -7.92 3.25 15.56
N LEU A 90 -7.22 4.26 16.10
CA LEU A 90 -7.31 4.59 17.53
C LEU A 90 -8.74 5.00 17.93
N GLN A 91 -9.40 5.83 17.12
CA GLN A 91 -10.81 6.18 17.34
C GLN A 91 -11.72 4.93 17.34
N THR A 92 -11.50 4.00 16.41
CA THR A 92 -12.27 2.75 16.34
C THR A 92 -12.06 1.90 17.60
N LEU A 93 -10.82 1.76 18.06
CA LEU A 93 -10.49 1.02 19.27
C LEU A 93 -11.11 1.66 20.52
N ASN A 94 -11.17 2.99 20.60
CA ASN A 94 -11.82 3.69 21.71
C ASN A 94 -13.34 3.50 21.71
N ASN A 95 -13.96 3.52 20.52
CA ASN A 95 -15.42 3.44 20.39
C ASN A 95 -15.97 2.02 20.54
N TYR A 96 -15.23 1.01 20.05
CA TYR A 96 -15.72 -0.37 19.92
C TYR A 96 -14.85 -1.39 20.65
N GLY A 97 -13.75 -0.96 21.25
CA GLY A 97 -12.82 -1.83 21.95
C GLY A 97 -11.84 -2.58 21.04
N LYS A 98 -11.08 -3.46 21.69
CA LYS A 98 -9.97 -4.25 21.13
C LYS A 98 -10.40 -5.29 20.07
N ASN A 99 -11.65 -5.73 20.12
CA ASN A 99 -12.24 -6.68 19.16
C ASN A 99 -13.18 -5.92 18.24
N SER A 100 -12.60 -5.14 17.34
CA SER A 100 -13.35 -4.27 16.44
C SER A 100 -13.00 -4.51 14.97
N PHE A 101 -13.81 -3.98 14.07
CA PHE A 101 -13.52 -4.00 12.63
C PHE A 101 -13.78 -2.65 11.96
N ILE A 102 -13.11 -2.43 10.84
CA ILE A 102 -13.26 -1.26 9.96
C ILE A 102 -13.59 -1.71 8.53
N TRP A 103 -14.15 -0.82 7.72
CA TRP A 103 -14.42 -1.08 6.30
C TRP A 103 -13.40 -0.42 5.39
N ILE A 104 -12.74 -1.22 4.55
CA ILE A 104 -11.95 -0.71 3.43
C ILE A 104 -12.66 -1.07 2.14
N GLY A 105 -13.43 -0.10 1.63
CA GLY A 105 -14.41 -0.38 0.59
C GLY A 105 -15.46 -1.40 1.09
N PRO A 106 -15.90 -2.36 0.26
CA PRO A 106 -16.84 -3.41 0.65
C PRO A 106 -16.20 -4.59 1.43
N VAL A 107 -14.94 -4.47 1.85
CA VAL A 107 -14.22 -5.53 2.56
C VAL A 107 -13.98 -5.10 4.01
N PRO A 108 -14.50 -5.85 5.01
CA PRO A 108 -14.21 -5.56 6.41
C PRO A 108 -12.78 -6.01 6.75
N ARG A 109 -12.12 -5.28 7.65
CA ARG A 109 -10.83 -5.63 8.24
C ARG A 109 -10.98 -5.70 9.75
N VAL A 110 -10.72 -6.88 10.31
CA VAL A 110 -10.80 -7.14 11.75
C VAL A 110 -9.48 -6.71 12.41
N ASN A 111 -9.60 -5.96 13.50
CA ASN A 111 -8.49 -5.59 14.34
C ASN A 111 -8.19 -6.73 15.31
N ILE A 112 -6.98 -7.27 15.26
CA ILE A 112 -6.52 -8.34 16.15
C ILE A 112 -5.49 -7.74 17.10
N THR A 113 -5.78 -7.83 18.40
CA THR A 113 -4.94 -7.24 19.46
C THR A 113 -4.43 -8.27 20.47
N ASN A 114 -4.95 -9.50 20.45
CA ASN A 114 -4.47 -10.59 21.28
C ASN A 114 -3.12 -11.10 20.72
N PRO A 115 -2.03 -11.09 21.51
CA PRO A 115 -0.71 -11.53 21.05
C PRO A 115 -0.67 -12.97 20.54
N GLU A 116 -1.43 -13.90 21.13
CA GLU A 116 -1.46 -15.30 20.69
C GLU A 116 -2.13 -15.43 19.33
N HIS A 117 -3.22 -14.70 19.09
CA HIS A 117 -3.87 -14.67 17.77
C HIS A 117 -2.97 -14.00 16.73
N ILE A 118 -2.25 -12.93 17.10
CA ILE A 118 -1.27 -12.29 16.22
C ILE A 118 -0.20 -13.32 15.84
N LYS A 119 0.39 -14.00 16.83
CA LYS A 119 1.41 -15.03 16.61
C LYS A 119 0.92 -16.14 15.69
N GLU A 120 -0.31 -16.62 15.89
CA GLU A 120 -0.93 -17.65 15.04
C GLU A 120 -1.09 -17.17 13.59
N VAL A 121 -1.62 -15.96 13.37
CA VAL A 121 -1.77 -15.37 12.03
C VAL A 121 -0.42 -15.25 11.32
N PHE A 122 0.62 -14.78 12.02
CA PHE A 122 1.96 -14.65 11.45
C PHE A 122 2.70 -15.98 11.27
N ALA A 123 2.33 -17.04 11.99
CA ALA A 123 2.89 -18.38 11.81
C ALA A 123 2.26 -19.10 10.60
N LYS A 124 0.98 -18.86 10.32
CA LYS A 124 0.21 -19.52 9.25
C LYS A 124 0.15 -18.70 7.96
N ILE A 125 1.31 -18.32 7.43
CA ILE A 125 1.42 -17.41 6.25
C ILE A 125 0.72 -17.92 4.98
N ASN A 126 0.53 -19.23 4.86
CA ASN A 126 -0.16 -19.83 3.70
C ASN A 126 -1.70 -19.71 3.81
N GLU A 127 -2.23 -19.65 5.04
CA GLU A 127 -3.66 -19.46 5.32
C GLU A 127 -4.00 -17.97 5.36
N PHE A 128 -3.14 -17.16 6.01
CA PHE A 128 -3.28 -15.71 6.12
C PHE A 128 -2.36 -15.01 5.11
N GLN A 129 -2.75 -15.06 3.84
CA GLN A 129 -2.06 -14.35 2.77
C GLN A 129 -2.26 -12.82 2.90
N LYS A 130 -1.34 -12.03 2.35
CA LYS A 130 -1.49 -10.57 2.35
C LYS A 130 -2.76 -10.16 1.61
N VAL A 131 -3.29 -9.02 2.02
CA VAL A 131 -4.47 -8.43 1.39
C VAL A 131 -4.17 -8.20 -0.10
N LYS A 132 -5.03 -8.74 -0.97
CA LYS A 132 -4.95 -8.48 -2.41
C LYS A 132 -5.06 -6.97 -2.64
N THR A 133 -3.98 -6.35 -3.10
CA THR A 133 -3.94 -4.94 -3.47
C THR A 133 -4.58 -4.73 -4.84
N ASN A 134 -4.85 -3.46 -5.18
CA ASN A 134 -5.21 -3.09 -6.54
C ASN A 134 -4.13 -3.62 -7.51
N PRO A 135 -4.44 -4.30 -8.63
CA PRO A 135 -3.44 -4.80 -9.56
C PRO A 135 -2.50 -3.71 -10.10
N GLN A 136 -2.96 -2.46 -10.19
CA GLN A 136 -2.10 -1.33 -10.52
C GLN A 136 -0.96 -1.16 -9.51
N PHE A 137 -1.21 -1.42 -8.22
CA PHE A 137 -0.18 -1.43 -7.18
C PHE A 137 0.88 -2.50 -7.45
N GLN A 138 0.48 -3.68 -7.93
CA GLN A 138 1.41 -4.77 -8.25
C GLN A 138 2.28 -4.44 -9.47
N VAL A 139 1.75 -3.67 -10.42
CA VAL A 139 2.51 -3.17 -11.58
C VAL A 139 3.47 -2.05 -11.19
N LEU A 140 3.03 -1.15 -10.30
CA LEU A 140 3.84 0.00 -9.87
C LEU A 140 4.94 -0.42 -8.88
N ALA A 141 4.67 -1.36 -7.98
CA ALA A 141 5.61 -1.83 -6.97
C ALA A 141 5.80 -3.36 -7.04
N PRO A 142 6.29 -3.93 -8.15
CA PRO A 142 6.56 -5.36 -8.22
C PRO A 142 7.69 -5.70 -7.25
N GLY A 143 7.55 -6.78 -6.48
CA GLY A 143 8.65 -7.24 -5.63
C GLY A 143 8.22 -8.10 -4.45
N LEU A 144 9.21 -8.38 -3.59
CA LEU A 144 9.07 -9.28 -2.45
C LEU A 144 7.95 -8.88 -1.50
N ALA A 145 7.71 -7.57 -1.32
CA ALA A 145 6.61 -7.06 -0.49
C ALA A 145 5.24 -7.57 -0.98
N ASN A 146 5.06 -7.76 -2.29
CA ASN A 146 3.80 -8.15 -2.92
C ASN A 146 3.73 -9.61 -3.38
N HIS A 147 4.84 -10.35 -3.36
CA HIS A 147 4.83 -11.78 -3.69
C HIS A 147 4.21 -12.59 -2.55
N GLU A 148 3.64 -13.74 -2.93
CA GLU A 148 3.06 -14.76 -2.05
C GLU A 148 3.56 -16.16 -2.43
N GLY A 149 3.36 -17.12 -1.52
CA GLY A 149 3.65 -18.54 -1.72
C GLY A 149 5.08 -18.82 -2.19
N ASP A 150 5.24 -19.75 -3.13
CA ASP A 150 6.54 -20.19 -3.63
C ASP A 150 7.37 -19.07 -4.24
N LYS A 151 6.73 -18.11 -4.91
CA LYS A 151 7.42 -16.96 -5.50
C LYS A 151 8.04 -16.08 -4.41
N TRP A 152 7.29 -15.84 -3.33
CA TRP A 152 7.81 -15.12 -2.16
C TRP A 152 8.95 -15.88 -1.50
N ALA A 153 8.77 -17.19 -1.26
CA ALA A 153 9.77 -18.03 -0.62
C ALA A 153 11.09 -18.04 -1.41
N LYS A 154 11.00 -18.19 -2.74
CA LYS A 154 12.16 -18.13 -3.65
C LYS A 154 12.89 -16.79 -3.55
N HIS A 155 12.19 -15.68 -3.67
CA HIS A 155 12.81 -14.35 -3.63
C HIS A 155 13.40 -14.05 -2.25
N ARG A 156 12.72 -14.46 -1.16
CA ARG A 156 13.22 -14.29 0.20
C ARG A 156 14.51 -15.08 0.42
N LYS A 157 14.59 -16.31 -0.07
CA LYS A 157 15.79 -17.14 -0.02
C LYS A 157 16.98 -16.51 -0.74
N ILE A 158 16.75 -15.84 -1.87
CA ILE A 158 17.79 -15.14 -2.63
C ILE A 158 18.31 -13.90 -1.88
N ILE A 159 17.41 -13.15 -1.25
CA ILE A 159 17.74 -11.85 -0.63
C ILE A 159 18.31 -12.00 0.78
N ASN A 160 17.84 -12.98 1.58
CA ASN A 160 18.23 -13.15 2.98
C ASN A 160 19.75 -13.14 3.23
N PRO A 161 20.62 -13.78 2.42
CA PRO A 161 22.06 -13.77 2.62
C PRO A 161 22.69 -12.37 2.65
N ALA A 162 22.12 -11.41 1.91
CA ALA A 162 22.61 -10.02 1.90
C ALA A 162 22.40 -9.31 3.25
N PHE A 163 21.47 -9.81 4.08
CA PHE A 163 21.14 -9.27 5.39
C PHE A 163 21.68 -10.13 6.55
N HIS A 164 22.60 -11.06 6.29
CA HIS A 164 23.30 -11.78 7.35
C HIS A 164 24.29 -10.86 8.08
N LEU A 165 24.51 -11.12 9.38
CA LEU A 165 25.34 -10.28 10.25
C LEU A 165 26.73 -9.97 9.66
N GLU A 166 27.38 -10.95 9.04
CA GLU A 166 28.69 -10.78 8.39
C GLU A 166 28.64 -9.77 7.24
N LYS A 167 27.57 -9.77 6.45
CA LYS A 167 27.37 -8.81 5.36
C LYS A 167 27.01 -7.43 5.89
N LEU A 168 26.19 -7.36 6.94
CA LEU A 168 25.84 -6.10 7.60
C LEU A 168 27.08 -5.40 8.18
N LYS A 169 28.02 -6.15 8.77
CA LYS A 169 29.29 -5.58 9.26
C LYS A 169 30.11 -4.87 8.17
N LEU A 170 30.05 -5.36 6.93
CA LEU A 170 30.73 -4.74 5.79
C LEU A 170 30.07 -3.43 5.35
N MET A 171 28.79 -3.21 5.67
CA MET A 171 28.06 -1.98 5.34
C MET A 171 28.28 -0.88 6.37
N LEU A 172 28.71 -1.21 7.60
CA LEU A 172 28.87 -0.23 8.68
C LEU A 172 29.83 0.93 8.35
N PRO A 173 31.02 0.70 7.76
CA PRO A 173 31.91 1.80 7.40
C PRO A 173 31.26 2.76 6.39
N LEU A 174 30.53 2.24 5.40
CA LEU A 174 29.80 3.03 4.41
C LEU A 174 28.74 3.91 5.07
N PHE A 175 27.93 3.33 5.96
CA PHE A 175 26.90 4.09 6.68
C PHE A 175 27.51 5.15 7.61
N HIS A 176 28.66 4.84 8.22
CA HIS A 176 29.40 5.80 9.02
C HIS A 176 29.88 6.98 8.17
N GLU A 177 30.47 6.72 7.00
CA GLU A 177 30.89 7.77 6.05
C GLU A 177 29.72 8.65 5.64
N CYS A 178 28.57 8.07 5.24
CA CYS A 178 27.37 8.86 4.91
C CYS A 178 26.89 9.75 6.07
N CYS A 179 26.97 9.26 7.32
CA CYS A 179 26.64 10.05 8.50
C CYS A 179 27.61 11.22 8.70
N ILE A 180 28.92 10.99 8.54
CA ILE A 180 29.93 12.05 8.65
C ILE A 180 29.69 13.13 7.59
N GLU A 181 29.47 12.74 6.33
CA GLU A 181 29.17 13.70 5.25
C GLU A 181 27.94 14.56 5.54
N MET A 182 26.89 13.98 6.13
CA MET A 182 25.70 14.73 6.55
C MET A 182 26.02 15.73 7.66
N ILE A 183 26.78 15.31 8.68
CA ILE A 183 27.17 16.17 9.81
C ILE A 183 28.08 17.31 9.33
N GLU A 184 29.05 17.04 8.46
CA GLU A 184 29.91 18.08 7.87
C GLU A 184 29.11 19.14 7.10
N LYS A 185 28.03 18.73 6.40
CA LYS A 185 27.11 19.68 5.76
C LYS A 185 26.42 20.57 6.79
N TRP A 186 26.00 20.01 7.93
CA TRP A 186 25.40 20.78 9.03
C TRP A 186 26.40 21.74 9.68
N GLU A 187 27.63 21.29 9.93
CA GLU A 187 28.71 22.11 10.50
C GLU A 187 29.04 23.31 9.60
N LYS A 188 29.08 23.11 8.27
CA LYS A 188 29.29 24.20 7.30
C LYS A 188 28.18 25.25 7.34
N LEU A 189 26.93 24.85 7.59
CA LEU A 189 25.81 25.80 7.73
C LEU A 189 25.95 26.64 9.01
N ILE A 190 26.35 26.01 10.11
CA ILE A 190 26.52 26.64 11.42
C ILE A 190 27.81 27.48 11.46
N SER A 191 28.84 27.15 10.67
CA SER A 191 30.10 27.92 10.63
C SER A 191 29.93 29.41 10.30
N SER A 192 28.76 29.82 9.79
CA SER A 192 28.41 31.20 9.47
C SER A 192 27.58 31.94 10.55
N LYS A 193 27.10 31.26 11.61
CA LYS A 193 26.20 31.79 12.65
C LYS A 193 26.39 31.11 14.01
N GLU A 194 26.19 31.79 15.13
CA GLU A 194 26.25 31.16 16.46
C GLU A 194 25.20 30.04 16.66
N SER A 195 24.05 30.14 15.99
CA SER A 195 23.01 29.09 15.99
C SER A 195 22.19 29.15 14.69
N CYS A 196 21.62 28.02 14.28
CA CYS A 196 20.79 27.90 13.09
C CYS A 196 19.65 26.90 13.31
N GLU A 197 18.42 27.29 12.98
CA GLU A 197 17.30 26.36 12.85
C GLU A 197 17.44 25.60 11.53
N LEU A 198 17.40 24.27 11.59
CA LEU A 198 17.62 23.38 10.44
C LEU A 198 16.47 22.39 10.31
N ASP A 199 15.83 22.38 9.15
CA ASP A 199 14.96 21.25 8.77
C ASP A 199 15.83 20.03 8.44
N VAL A 200 15.85 19.05 9.35
CA VAL A 200 16.65 17.83 9.21
C VAL A 200 16.02 16.82 8.25
N TRP A 201 14.75 16.96 7.89
CA TRP A 201 14.03 15.93 7.13
C TRP A 201 14.65 15.64 5.76
N PRO A 202 15.01 16.63 4.92
CA PRO A 202 15.69 16.39 3.66
C PRO A 202 17.03 15.65 3.84
N TYR A 203 17.80 16.02 4.87
CA TYR A 203 19.09 15.39 5.16
C TYR A 203 18.95 13.92 5.58
N LEU A 204 17.92 13.58 6.37
CA LEU A 204 17.64 12.19 6.74
C LEU A 204 17.18 11.35 5.53
N GLN A 205 16.44 11.95 4.59
CA GLN A 205 16.06 11.30 3.34
C GLN A 205 17.30 11.05 2.47
N ASP A 206 18.17 12.05 2.33
CA ASP A 206 19.41 11.94 1.58
C ASP A 206 20.36 10.92 2.21
N LEU A 207 20.56 10.95 3.54
CA LEU A 207 21.34 9.96 4.26
C LEU A 207 20.85 8.54 3.99
N SER A 208 19.53 8.31 4.06
CA SER A 208 18.95 7.00 3.79
C SER A 208 19.18 6.57 2.33
N ARG A 209 19.11 7.53 1.40
CA ARG A 209 19.37 7.33 -0.03
C ARG A 209 20.83 6.97 -0.27
N ASP A 210 21.76 7.68 0.35
CA ASP A 210 23.20 7.49 0.25
C ASP A 210 23.60 6.13 0.80
N CYS A 211 23.16 5.80 2.03
CA CYS A 211 23.40 4.52 2.67
C CYS A 211 22.96 3.35 1.78
N ILE A 212 21.71 3.36 1.29
CA ILE A 212 21.23 2.25 0.45
C ILE A 212 21.93 2.26 -0.91
N SER A 213 22.21 3.43 -1.48
CA SER A 213 22.87 3.52 -2.79
C SER A 213 24.30 2.95 -2.74
N GLN A 214 25.06 3.28 -1.70
CA GLN A 214 26.40 2.73 -1.49
C GLN A 214 26.36 1.24 -1.14
N ALA A 215 25.47 0.81 -0.25
CA ALA A 215 25.40 -0.60 0.15
C ALA A 215 24.87 -1.53 -0.96
N ALA A 216 23.93 -1.07 -1.79
CA ALA A 216 23.32 -1.89 -2.82
C ALA A 216 24.02 -1.79 -4.18
N PHE A 217 24.58 -0.63 -4.54
CA PHE A 217 25.17 -0.38 -5.87
C PHE A 217 26.68 -0.10 -5.83
N GLY A 218 27.30 0.00 -4.65
CA GLY A 218 28.75 0.16 -4.49
C GLY A 218 29.31 1.36 -5.25
N SER A 219 30.23 1.11 -6.18
CA SER A 219 30.87 2.13 -7.03
C SER A 219 29.92 2.84 -8.00
N ASN A 220 28.67 2.36 -8.11
CA ASN A 220 27.67 2.90 -9.02
C ASN A 220 26.53 3.61 -8.26
N HIS A 221 26.81 4.14 -7.07
CA HIS A 221 25.81 4.78 -6.20
C HIS A 221 25.11 5.98 -6.85
N GLU A 222 25.73 6.68 -7.81
CA GLU A 222 25.07 7.74 -8.59
C GLU A 222 23.86 7.20 -9.38
N GLN A 223 23.93 5.96 -9.89
CA GLN A 223 22.77 5.32 -10.51
C GLN A 223 21.69 5.00 -9.47
N GLY A 224 22.10 4.62 -8.25
CA GLY A 224 21.21 4.47 -7.10
C GLY A 224 20.42 5.75 -6.81
N HIS A 225 21.08 6.91 -6.78
CA HIS A 225 20.41 8.20 -6.59
C HIS A 225 19.32 8.47 -7.63
N ARG A 226 19.61 8.20 -8.91
CA ARG A 226 18.60 8.34 -9.97
C ARG A 226 17.41 7.41 -9.72
N ILE A 227 17.66 6.15 -9.35
CA ILE A 227 16.58 5.20 -9.03
C ILE A 227 15.70 5.74 -7.90
N PHE A 228 16.27 6.29 -6.83
CA PHE A 228 15.49 6.82 -5.72
C PHE A 228 14.66 8.05 -6.07
N GLN A 229 15.17 8.97 -6.91
CA GLN A 229 14.37 10.08 -7.43
C GLN A 229 13.14 9.57 -8.20
N LEU A 230 13.31 8.49 -8.97
CA LEU A 230 12.21 7.85 -9.68
C LEU A 230 11.22 7.15 -8.72
N LEU A 231 11.73 6.53 -7.64
CA LEU A 231 10.89 5.95 -6.58
C LEU A 231 10.08 7.01 -5.84
N ASP A 232 10.61 8.22 -5.64
CA ASP A 232 9.89 9.34 -5.02
C ASP A 232 8.66 9.75 -5.88
N GLU A 233 8.83 9.89 -7.20
CA GLU A 233 7.73 10.16 -8.15
C GLU A 233 6.68 9.03 -8.12
N LEU A 234 7.13 7.78 -8.08
CA LEU A 234 6.28 6.60 -8.08
C LEU A 234 5.48 6.45 -6.76
N THR A 235 6.08 6.81 -5.63
CA THR A 235 5.48 6.65 -4.29
C THR A 235 4.16 7.39 -4.17
N ILE A 236 4.05 8.59 -4.76
CA ILE A 236 2.80 9.38 -4.74
C ILE A 236 1.66 8.60 -5.43
N LEU A 237 1.93 7.97 -6.57
CA LEU A 237 0.94 7.17 -7.28
C LEU A 237 0.58 5.90 -6.53
N VAL A 238 1.58 5.24 -5.95
CA VAL A 238 1.39 4.03 -5.14
C VAL A 238 0.48 4.30 -3.95
N ILE A 239 0.66 5.44 -3.27
CA ILE A 239 -0.20 5.88 -2.15
C ILE A 239 -1.64 6.13 -2.64
N GLN A 240 -1.82 6.85 -3.76
CA GLN A 240 -3.15 7.12 -4.32
C GLN A 240 -3.89 5.82 -4.68
N VAL A 241 -3.19 4.87 -5.31
CA VAL A 241 -3.75 3.56 -5.67
C VAL A 241 -4.08 2.75 -4.41
N ALA A 242 -3.21 2.76 -3.39
CA ALA A 242 -3.45 2.07 -2.12
C ALA A 242 -4.66 2.63 -1.36
N GLN A 243 -4.99 3.91 -1.56
CA GLN A 243 -6.15 4.60 -0.97
C GLN A 243 -7.43 4.48 -1.82
N SER A 244 -7.43 3.66 -2.88
CA SER A 244 -8.59 3.45 -3.75
C SER A 244 -9.34 2.15 -3.44
N VAL A 245 -10.64 2.12 -3.75
CA VAL A 245 -11.45 0.90 -3.65
C VAL A 245 -11.15 -0.02 -4.83
N ILE A 246 -10.91 -1.30 -4.56
CA ILE A 246 -10.70 -2.34 -5.57
C ILE A 246 -12.06 -2.73 -6.15
N ILE A 247 -12.31 -2.41 -7.42
CA ILE A 247 -13.56 -2.74 -8.11
C ILE A 247 -13.40 -4.02 -8.96
N PRO A 248 -14.06 -5.13 -8.61
CA PRO A 248 -13.96 -6.38 -9.37
C PRO A 248 -14.26 -6.19 -10.85
N GLY A 249 -13.46 -6.80 -11.72
CA GLY A 249 -13.58 -6.69 -13.18
C GLY A 249 -12.95 -5.42 -13.78
N LEU A 250 -13.06 -4.26 -13.12
CA LEU A 250 -12.40 -3.02 -13.55
C LEU A 250 -10.91 -2.97 -13.16
N CYS A 251 -10.48 -3.85 -12.25
CA CYS A 251 -9.08 -3.97 -11.82
C CYS A 251 -8.07 -4.36 -12.92
N GLN A 252 -8.55 -4.78 -14.10
CA GLN A 252 -7.71 -5.07 -15.28
C GLN A 252 -7.60 -3.87 -16.24
N LEU A 253 -8.29 -2.76 -15.96
CA LEU A 253 -8.24 -1.57 -16.80
C LEU A 253 -6.85 -0.92 -16.75
N LYS A 254 -6.40 -0.50 -17.94
CA LYS A 254 -5.07 0.06 -18.16
C LYS A 254 -4.80 1.23 -17.19
N PRO A 255 -3.53 1.42 -16.76
CA PRO A 255 -3.17 2.53 -15.90
C PRO A 255 -3.65 3.87 -16.47
N ILE A 256 -3.95 4.84 -15.59
CA ILE A 256 -4.25 6.23 -15.99
C ILE A 256 -3.10 6.74 -16.86
N GLU A 257 -3.33 7.62 -17.82
CA GLU A 257 -2.30 8.09 -18.77
C GLU A 257 -1.02 8.61 -18.09
N ARG A 258 -1.16 9.28 -16.94
CA ARG A 258 -0.04 9.66 -16.06
C ARG A 258 0.73 8.44 -15.52
N GLN A 259 0.03 7.40 -15.07
CA GLN A 259 0.63 6.16 -14.61
C GLN A 259 1.28 5.38 -15.78
N LYS A 260 0.69 5.39 -16.99
CA LYS A 260 1.29 4.76 -18.18
C LYS A 260 2.60 5.43 -18.58
N LYS A 261 2.63 6.76 -18.67
CA LYS A 261 3.86 7.51 -19.00
C LYS A 261 4.98 7.19 -18.04
N LEU A 262 4.65 7.04 -16.75
CA LEU A 262 5.59 6.65 -15.72
C LEU A 262 6.01 5.19 -15.86
N ILE A 263 5.07 4.24 -15.98
CA ILE A 263 5.39 2.83 -16.24
C ILE A 263 6.27 2.65 -17.49
N GLU A 264 6.00 3.38 -18.58
CA GLU A 264 6.81 3.36 -19.80
C GLU A 264 8.20 3.99 -19.61
N LYS A 265 8.30 5.09 -18.88
CA LYS A 265 9.58 5.69 -18.43
C LYS A 265 10.40 4.70 -17.60
N TYR A 266 9.76 3.83 -16.80
CA TYR A 266 10.42 2.93 -15.85
C TYR A 266 10.64 1.50 -16.34
N LYS A 267 9.89 1.04 -17.35
CA LYS A 267 9.97 -0.32 -17.89
C LYS A 267 11.38 -0.77 -18.34
N PRO A 268 12.26 0.11 -18.86
CA PRO A 268 13.63 -0.27 -19.21
C PRO A 268 14.49 -0.61 -17.99
N HIS A 269 14.26 0.05 -16.86
CA HIS A 269 15.11 -0.06 -15.66
C HIS A 269 14.68 -1.16 -14.69
N LEU A 270 13.53 -1.80 -14.93
CA LEU A 270 12.98 -2.90 -14.11
C LEU A 270 13.30 -4.30 -14.67
N LYS A 271 14.00 -4.38 -15.80
CA LYS A 271 14.31 -5.63 -16.51
C LYS A 271 15.75 -6.12 -16.32
N GLU A 272 16.58 -5.32 -15.67
CA GLU A 272 17.92 -5.70 -15.20
C GLU A 272 17.83 -6.16 -13.74
#